data_AF-A0A336LZY8-F1
#
_entry.id   AF-A0A336LZY8-F1
#
_cell.length_a   1.000
_cell.length_b   1.000
_cell.length_c   1.000
_cell.angle_alpha   90.00
_cell.angle_beta   90.00
_cell.angle_gamma   90.00
#
_symmetry.space_group_name_H-M   'P 1'
#
loop_
_entity.id
_entity.type
_entity.pdbx_description
1 polymer ?
#
loop_
_entity_poly.entity_id
_entity_poly.type
_entity_poly.pdbx_seq_one_letter_code
_entity_poly.pdbx_strand_id
1 'polypeptide(L)' 'MVLVRGLLWCSDSLQGYHEKRLLNHLLATYNSLERPVANESESLEVKFGLTLQQIIDVDEKNQILTTNAWLNLFSD' A
#
# COMPACT_ATOMS: atom_id res chain seq x y z
N MET A 1 -48.36 -0.43 -6.17
CA MET A 1 -47.35 0.64 -6.32
C MET A 1 -46.98 1.23 -4.95
N VAL A 2 -46.40 0.40 -4.07
CA VAL A 2 -45.95 0.83 -2.71
C VAL A 2 -44.62 0.15 -2.34
N LEU A 3 -44.24 -0.97 -2.99
CA LEU A 3 -43.05 -1.74 -2.64
C LEU A 3 -41.70 -1.13 -3.08
N VAL A 4 -41.68 -0.23 -4.07
CA VAL A 4 -40.43 0.33 -4.63
C VAL A 4 -39.86 1.48 -3.77
N ARG A 5 -40.66 2.06 -2.88
CA ARG A 5 -40.28 3.23 -2.08
C ARG A 5 -39.50 2.92 -0.79
N GLY A 6 -39.41 1.64 -0.40
CA GLY A 6 -38.69 1.20 0.82
C GLY A 6 -37.24 0.76 0.59
N LEU A 7 -36.84 0.51 -0.66
CA LEU A 7 -35.52 -0.02 -1.03
C LEU A 7 -34.45 1.06 -1.30
N LEU A 8 -34.80 2.34 -1.15
CA LEU A 8 -33.92 3.48 -1.44
C LEU A 8 -33.41 4.23 -0.19
N TRP A 9 -33.62 3.68 1.00
CA TRP A 9 -32.97 4.14 2.24
C TRP A 9 -31.84 3.20 2.63
N CYS A 10 -30.90 2.97 1.72
CA CYS A 10 -29.55 2.65 2.14
C CYS A 10 -28.89 4.00 2.44
N SER A 11 -28.97 4.45 3.69
CA SER A 11 -28.23 5.62 4.14
C SER A 11 -26.77 5.44 3.74
N ASP A 12 -26.20 6.42 3.01
CA ASP A 12 -24.76 6.46 2.74
C ASP A 12 -24.00 6.14 4.03
N SER A 13 -23.21 5.08 4.03
CA SER A 13 -22.48 4.66 5.21
C SER A 13 -21.54 5.79 5.65
N LEU A 14 -21.59 6.17 6.94
CA LEU A 14 -20.70 7.20 7.51
C LEU A 14 -19.21 6.82 7.40
N GLN A 15 -18.93 5.54 7.20
CA GLN A 15 -17.59 4.97 7.07
C GLN A 15 -16.79 5.64 5.94
N GLY A 16 -17.41 5.85 4.78
CA GLY A 16 -16.73 6.50 3.65
C GLY A 16 -16.46 8.00 3.85
N TYR A 17 -17.30 8.71 4.61
CA TYR A 17 -17.09 10.14 4.87
C TYR A 17 -15.89 10.38 5.80
N HIS A 18 -15.79 9.61 6.88
CA HIS A 18 -14.68 9.75 7.83
C HIS A 18 -13.34 9.29 7.25
N GLU A 19 -13.33 8.23 6.43
CA GLU A 19 -12.15 7.78 5.70
C GLU A 19 -11.61 8.86 4.77
N LYS A 20 -12.49 9.43 3.91
CA LYS A 20 -12.11 10.53 3.00
C LYS A 20 -11.60 11.75 3.74
N ARG A 21 -12.24 12.11 4.85
CA ARG A 21 -11.80 13.24 5.69
C ARG A 21 -10.40 13.00 6.26
N LEU A 22 -10.13 11.81 6.78
CA LEU A 22 -8.83 11.45 7.34
C LEU A 22 -7.74 11.42 6.27
N LEU A 23 -8.00 10.78 5.12
CA LEU A 23 -7.07 10.72 4.00
C LEU A 23 -6.67 12.13 3.54
N ASN A 24 -7.66 13.00 3.34
CA ASN A 24 -7.40 14.39 2.95
C ASN A 24 -6.60 15.13 4.01
N HIS A 25 -6.87 14.90 5.30
CA HIS A 25 -6.13 15.55 6.37
C HIS A 25 -4.67 15.11 6.45
N LEU A 26 -4.40 13.79 6.35
CA LEU A 26 -3.04 13.23 6.43
C LEU A 26 -2.19 13.60 5.21
N LEU A 27 -2.78 13.61 4.02
CA LEU A 27 -2.03 13.82 2.77
C LEU A 27 -1.96 15.29 2.33
N ALA A 28 -2.72 16.21 2.93
CA ALA A 28 -2.77 17.63 2.52
C ALA A 28 -1.40 18.33 2.57
N THR A 29 -0.53 17.94 3.51
CA THR A 29 0.80 18.55 3.71
C THR A 29 1.94 17.54 3.56
N TYR A 30 1.67 16.34 3.02
CA TYR A 30 2.67 15.31 2.84
C TYR A 30 3.43 15.50 1.52
N ASN A 31 4.74 15.67 1.57
CA ASN A 31 5.60 15.74 0.39
C ASN A 31 6.28 14.38 0.17
N SER A 32 5.97 13.71 -0.95
CA SER A 32 6.54 12.39 -1.28
C SER A 32 8.02 12.42 -1.68
N LEU A 33 8.57 13.60 -1.98
CA LEU A 33 9.98 13.78 -2.33
C LEU A 33 10.86 13.98 -1.08
N GLU A 34 10.25 14.32 0.05
CA GLU A 34 10.96 14.51 1.30
C GLU A 34 11.06 13.21 2.09
N ARG A 35 12.21 13.02 2.74
CA ARG A 35 12.43 11.87 3.61
C ARG A 35 11.60 12.03 4.87
N PRO A 36 10.72 11.07 5.23
CA PRO A 36 9.85 11.18 6.39
C PRO A 36 10.64 10.96 7.69
N VAL A 37 11.31 11.99 8.18
CA VAL A 37 12.04 11.98 9.45
C VAL A 37 11.73 13.25 10.23
N ALA A 38 11.64 13.14 11.55
CA ALA A 38 11.47 14.32 12.41
C ALA A 38 12.79 15.13 12.54
N ASN A 39 13.92 14.43 12.49
CA ASN A 39 15.25 15.00 12.63
C ASN A 39 16.14 14.60 11.45
N GLU A 40 16.73 15.58 10.78
CA GLU A 40 17.59 15.35 9.61
C GLU A 40 18.83 14.50 9.93
N SER A 41 19.31 14.54 11.18
CA SER A 41 20.49 13.80 11.62
C SER A 41 20.25 12.30 11.81
N GLU A 42 18.99 11.87 11.88
CA GLU A 42 18.63 10.47 12.14
C GLU A 42 18.52 9.67 10.82
N SER A 43 19.05 8.45 10.82
CA SER A 43 18.92 7.50 9.71
C SER A 43 17.61 6.72 9.78
N LEU A 44 17.01 6.41 8.62
CA LEU A 44 15.88 5.49 8.55
C LEU A 44 16.36 4.04 8.41
N GLU A 45 15.84 3.16 9.25
CA GLU A 45 16.08 1.71 9.13
C GLU A 45 15.06 1.11 8.17
N VAL A 46 15.53 0.52 7.06
CA VAL A 46 14.67 -0.16 6.09
C VAL A 46 14.82 -1.67 6.26
N LYS A 47 13.79 -2.29 6.83
CA LYS A 47 13.71 -3.75 6.95
C LYS A 47 13.02 -4.32 5.73
N PHE A 48 13.70 -5.21 5.02
CA PHE A 48 13.12 -5.90 3.87
C PHE A 48 13.38 -7.40 3.93
N GLY A 49 12.46 -8.16 3.35
CA GLY A 49 12.57 -9.59 3.17
C GLY A 49 12.15 -9.98 1.76
N LEU A 50 12.62 -11.13 1.31
CA LEU A 50 12.25 -11.70 0.02
C LEU A 50 11.62 -13.05 0.24
N THR A 51 10.45 -13.26 -0.37
CA THR A 51 9.79 -14.55 -0.41
C THR A 51 9.86 -15.08 -1.83
N LEU A 52 10.67 -16.12 -2.06
CA LEU A 52 10.74 -16.78 -3.36
C LEU A 52 9.43 -17.53 -3.61
N GLN A 53 8.77 -17.22 -4.72
CA GLN A 53 7.55 -17.89 -5.13
C GLN A 53 7.83 -19.06 -6.06
N GLN A 54 8.67 -18.85 -7.06
CA GLN A 54 9.02 -19.86 -8.06
C GLN A 54 10.32 -19.49 -8.81
N ILE A 55 11.10 -20.50 -9.20
CA ILE A 55 12.13 -20.37 -10.23
C ILE A 55 11.49 -20.63 -11.59
N ILE A 56 11.51 -19.64 -12.48
CA ILE A 56 10.86 -19.69 -13.79
C ILE A 56 11.80 -20.32 -14.80
N ASP A 57 13.05 -19.88 -14.84
CA ASP A 57 14.04 -20.35 -15.80
C ASP A 57 15.47 -20.14 -15.30
N VAL A 58 16.39 -20.98 -15.78
CA VAL A 58 17.83 -20.90 -15.53
C VAL A 58 18.56 -20.99 -16.86
N ASP A 59 19.32 -19.95 -17.19
CA ASP A 59 20.21 -19.94 -18.34
C ASP A 59 21.65 -20.01 -17.85
N GLU A 60 22.23 -21.22 -17.84
CA GLU A 60 23.58 -21.44 -17.32
C GLU A 60 24.66 -20.88 -18.24
N LYS A 61 24.39 -20.77 -19.55
CA LYS A 61 25.34 -20.21 -20.51
C LYS A 61 25.49 -18.71 -20.31
N ASN A 62 24.38 -18.02 -20.04
CA ASN A 62 24.37 -16.58 -19.81
C ASN A 62 24.41 -16.20 -18.32
N GLN A 63 24.38 -17.17 -17.40
CA GLN A 63 24.33 -16.98 -15.94
C GLN A 63 23.13 -16.16 -15.47
N ILE A 64 21.97 -16.38 -16.09
CA ILE A 64 20.74 -15.65 -15.77
C ILE A 64 19.77 -16.59 -15.04
N LEU A 65 19.27 -16.12 -13.89
CA LEU A 65 18.23 -16.80 -13.13
C LEU A 65 16.97 -15.94 -13.15
N THR A 66 15.89 -16.45 -13.74
CA THR A 66 14.59 -15.77 -13.78
C THR A 66 13.70 -16.37 -12.69
N THR A 67 13.27 -15.58 -11.71
CA THR A 67 12.40 -16.03 -10.62
C THR A 67 11.23 -15.08 -10.40
N ASN A 68 10.14 -15.62 -9.87
CA ASN A 68 9.06 -14.84 -9.27
C ASN A 68 9.30 -14.80 -7.76
N ALA A 69 9.37 -13.61 -7.18
CA ALA A 69 9.54 -13.41 -5.76
C ALA A 69 8.73 -12.19 -5.30
N TRP A 70 8.25 -12.23 -4.07
CA TRP A 70 7.61 -11.11 -3.39
C TRP A 70 8.66 -10.32 -2.60
N LEU A 71 8.66 -9.00 -2.75
CA LEU A 71 9.41 -8.09 -1.90
C LEU A 71 8.52 -7.66 -0.74
N ASN A 72 8.96 -7.95 0.48
CA ASN A 72 8.28 -7.56 1.70
C ASN A 72 9.04 -6.39 2.32
N LEU A 73 8.39 -5.24 2.44
CA LEU A 73 8.90 -4.11 3.21
C LEU A 73 8.20 -4.12 4.57
N PHE A 74 8.99 -4.17 5.64
CA PHE A 74 8.48 -4.17 7.00
C PHE A 74 8.57 -2.76 7.58
N SER A 75 7.47 -2.31 8.16
CA SER A 75 7.43 -1.15 9.05
C SER A 75 6.88 -1.66 10.37
N ASP A 76 7.75 -1.79 11.37
CA ASP A 76 7.34 -2.05 12.75
C ASP A 76 6.74 -0.80 13.40
#